data_AF-A0A3S9V9V9-F1
#
_entry.id   AF-A0A3S9V9V9-F1
#
_cell.length_a   1.000
_cell.length_b   1.000
_cell.length_c   1.000
_cell.angle_alpha   90.00
_cell.angle_beta   90.00
_cell.angle_gamma   90.00
#
_symmetry.space_group_name_H-M   'P 1'
#
loop_
_entity.id
_entity.type
_entity.pdbx_description
1 polymer ?
#
loop_
_entity_poly.entity_id
_entity_poly.type
_entity_poly.pdbx_seq_one_letter_code
_entity_poly.pdbx_strand_id
1 'polypeptide(L)'
;MLQRRDLLTGAALLAAGAAQPAAAAAQAHDMKGMDAMPGMAMSMSDCIDHCLASHRRCLETAAYALGQGGALAAPDLIAMLTDCAELCQATANSMLRGSALHPVLCRACAEACDLCAAACSKPRADAPMAQCAETCRVCAAGCRQMSR
;
A
#
# COMPACT_ATOMS: atom_id res chain seq x y z
N MET A 1 -40.42 8.59 31.46
CA MET A 1 -39.57 7.97 30.41
C MET A 1 -39.68 8.83 29.17
N LEU A 2 -38.82 9.85 29.10
CA LEU A 2 -38.85 10.90 28.08
C LEU A 2 -38.21 10.42 26.77
N GLN A 3 -38.85 10.80 25.67
CA GLN A 3 -38.59 10.35 24.31
C GLN A 3 -37.25 10.88 23.78
N ARG A 4 -36.48 9.98 23.17
CA ARG A 4 -35.24 10.18 22.38
C ARG A 4 -35.41 11.07 21.13
N ARG A 5 -36.52 11.80 21.00
CA ARG A 5 -36.92 12.58 19.81
C ARG A 5 -36.29 13.98 19.73
N ASP A 6 -35.56 14.39 20.76
CA ASP A 6 -34.95 15.74 20.84
C ASP A 6 -33.47 15.80 20.41
N LEU A 7 -32.90 14.70 19.90
CA LEU A 7 -31.52 14.69 19.39
C LEU A 7 -31.42 15.01 17.88
N LEU A 8 -32.55 15.23 17.18
CA LEU A 8 -32.59 15.44 15.73
C LEU A 8 -32.73 16.91 15.30
N THR A 9 -32.59 17.88 16.21
CA THR A 9 -32.77 19.32 15.89
C THR A 9 -31.59 20.19 16.35
N GLY A 10 -30.37 19.70 16.14
CA GLY A 10 -29.14 20.45 16.40
C GLY A 10 -28.54 21.08 15.14
N ALA A 11 -28.96 22.33 14.86
CA ALA A 11 -28.23 23.37 14.13
C ALA A 11 -27.64 23.04 12.75
N ALA A 12 -28.42 23.31 11.70
CA ALA A 12 -27.89 23.60 10.36
C ALA A 12 -27.22 24.99 10.35
N LEU A 13 -25.89 25.03 10.47
CA LEU A 13 -25.08 26.21 10.18
C LEU A 13 -24.66 26.17 8.71
N LEU A 14 -25.34 26.95 7.87
CA LEU A 14 -24.91 27.26 6.51
C LEU A 14 -23.77 28.28 6.58
N ALA A 15 -22.52 27.79 6.67
CA ALA A 15 -21.36 28.61 6.37
C ALA A 15 -21.20 28.67 4.84
N ALA A 16 -21.42 29.84 4.26
CA ALA A 16 -21.05 30.16 2.89
C ALA A 16 -19.52 30.10 2.77
N GLY A 17 -18.99 28.95 2.35
CA GLY A 17 -17.57 28.76 2.09
C GLY A 17 -17.17 29.49 0.81
N ALA A 18 -16.30 30.50 0.96
CA ALA A 18 -15.60 31.10 -0.16
C ALA A 18 -14.73 30.02 -0.86
N ALA A 19 -14.87 29.92 -2.19
CA ALA A 19 -14.04 29.07 -3.02
C ALA A 19 -12.56 29.51 -2.91
N GLN A 20 -11.71 28.64 -2.39
CA GLN A 20 -10.26 28.77 -2.50
C GLN A 20 -9.78 28.03 -3.75
N PRO A 21 -8.97 28.65 -4.63
CA PRO A 21 -8.32 27.91 -5.69
C PRO A 21 -7.27 26.96 -5.11
N ALA A 22 -7.34 25.70 -5.54
CA ALA A 22 -6.34 24.69 -5.26
C ALA A 22 -4.99 25.10 -5.84
N ALA A 23 -4.02 25.36 -4.96
CA ALA A 23 -2.61 25.32 -5.30
C ALA A 23 -1.98 24.21 -4.46
N ALA A 24 -2.08 22.99 -4.99
CA ALA A 24 -1.26 21.87 -4.56
C ALA A 24 0.21 22.20 -4.88
N ALA A 25 0.91 22.81 -3.93
CA ALA A 25 2.36 22.83 -3.95
C ALA A 25 2.85 21.43 -3.59
N ALA A 26 2.88 20.54 -4.59
CA ALA A 26 3.64 19.31 -4.51
C ALA A 26 5.11 19.69 -4.29
N GLN A 27 5.63 19.39 -3.10
CA GLN A 27 7.05 19.48 -2.84
C GLN A 27 7.72 18.36 -3.65
N ALA A 28 8.22 18.71 -4.83
CA ALA A 28 9.16 17.90 -5.57
C ALA A 28 10.46 17.85 -4.75
N HIS A 29 10.68 16.76 -4.03
CA HIS A 29 11.99 16.47 -3.47
C HIS A 29 12.91 16.07 -4.63
N ASP A 30 13.91 16.93 -4.83
CA ASP A 30 14.97 16.86 -5.83
C ASP A 30 15.89 15.67 -5.49
N MET A 31 15.68 14.51 -6.13
CA MET A 31 16.58 13.35 -6.04
C MET A 31 17.66 13.47 -7.12
N LYS A 32 18.54 14.46 -6.98
CA LYS A 32 19.69 14.63 -7.88
C LYS A 32 21.00 14.44 -7.14
N GLY A 33 21.57 13.25 -7.33
CA GLY A 33 23.00 13.01 -7.19
C GLY A 33 23.36 11.99 -6.11
N MET A 34 23.56 10.75 -6.54
CA MET A 34 24.75 9.94 -6.24
C MET A 34 24.76 8.76 -7.21
N ASP A 35 25.85 8.67 -7.95
CA ASP A 35 25.96 8.01 -9.25
C ASP A 35 25.81 6.49 -9.20
N ALA A 36 25.02 5.96 -10.15
CA ALA A 36 24.88 4.53 -10.36
C ALA A 36 26.16 3.94 -11.00
N MET A 37 26.95 3.21 -10.21
CA MET A 37 28.11 2.43 -10.67
C MET A 37 27.76 0.95 -10.97
N PRO A 38 28.50 0.24 -11.84
CA PRO A 38 28.09 -1.08 -12.33
C PRO A 38 28.15 -2.15 -11.24
N GLY A 39 27.00 -2.76 -10.90
CA GLY A 39 26.85 -3.81 -9.87
C GLY A 39 25.79 -3.51 -8.79
N MET A 40 24.72 -2.79 -9.14
CA MET A 40 23.79 -2.10 -8.22
C MET A 40 23.00 -3.05 -7.29
N ALA A 41 23.53 -3.32 -6.10
CA ALA A 41 22.73 -3.85 -5.00
C ALA A 41 21.70 -2.79 -4.59
N MET A 42 20.45 -3.22 -4.40
CA MET A 42 19.37 -2.35 -3.92
C MET A 42 19.71 -1.76 -2.54
N SER A 43 19.45 -0.46 -2.34
CA SER A 43 19.61 0.16 -1.02
C SER A 43 18.45 -0.19 -0.09
N MET A 44 18.66 -0.09 1.22
CA MET A 44 17.58 -0.22 2.20
C MET A 44 16.46 0.82 1.97
N SER A 45 16.82 2.03 1.54
CA SER A 45 15.84 3.08 1.22
C SER A 45 14.93 2.66 0.09
N ASP A 46 15.49 2.11 -0.99
CA ASP A 46 14.68 1.63 -2.12
C ASP A 46 13.73 0.50 -1.66
N CYS A 47 14.18 -0.38 -0.75
CA CYS A 47 13.33 -1.44 -0.23
C CYS A 47 12.20 -0.90 0.65
N ILE A 48 12.46 0.15 1.44
CA ILE A 48 11.43 0.87 2.20
C ILE A 48 10.39 1.44 1.23
N ASP A 49 10.82 2.10 0.17
CA ASP A 49 9.92 2.72 -0.82
C ASP A 49 9.06 1.68 -1.54
N HIS A 50 9.65 0.55 -1.92
CA HIS A 50 8.90 -0.56 -2.53
C HIS A 50 7.87 -1.17 -1.56
N CYS A 51 8.21 -1.32 -0.28
CA CYS A 51 7.29 -1.81 0.73
C CYS A 51 6.11 -0.84 0.92
N LEU A 52 6.38 0.47 1.02
CA LEU A 52 5.32 1.48 1.19
C LEU A 52 4.43 1.58 -0.05
N ALA A 53 5.01 1.49 -1.25
CA ALA A 53 4.27 1.45 -2.50
C ALA A 53 3.35 0.22 -2.58
N SER A 54 3.87 -0.96 -2.23
CA SER A 54 3.10 -2.22 -2.18
C SER A 54 1.97 -2.16 -1.15
N HIS A 55 2.27 -1.68 0.07
CA HIS A 55 1.26 -1.47 1.11
C HIS A 55 0.07 -0.65 0.61
N ARG A 56 0.36 0.54 0.04
CA ARG A 56 -0.67 1.42 -0.48
C ARG A 56 -1.46 0.76 -1.61
N ARG A 57 -0.77 0.17 -2.59
CA ARG A 57 -1.39 -0.46 -3.75
C ARG A 57 -2.30 -1.62 -3.35
N CYS A 58 -1.88 -2.45 -2.41
CA CYS A 58 -2.69 -3.56 -1.92
C CYS A 58 -3.98 -3.09 -1.24
N LEU A 59 -3.94 -2.05 -0.40
CA LEU A 59 -5.14 -1.47 0.20
C LEU A 59 -6.08 -0.84 -0.84
N GLU A 60 -5.54 -0.05 -1.77
CA GLU A 60 -6.32 0.53 -2.86
C GLU A 60 -6.99 -0.56 -3.72
N THR A 61 -6.27 -1.65 -3.98
CA THR A 61 -6.78 -2.79 -4.77
C THR A 61 -7.84 -3.57 -4.00
N ALA A 62 -7.70 -3.73 -2.68
CA ALA A 62 -8.73 -4.36 -1.85
C ALA A 62 -10.03 -3.54 -1.85
N ALA A 63 -9.93 -2.21 -1.66
CA ALA A 63 -11.08 -1.31 -1.74
C ALA A 63 -11.74 -1.34 -3.12
N TYR A 64 -10.93 -1.34 -4.19
CA TYR A 64 -11.41 -1.50 -5.56
C TYR A 64 -12.16 -2.81 -5.75
N ALA A 65 -11.56 -3.92 -5.36
CA ALA A 65 -12.12 -5.26 -5.56
C ALA A 65 -13.45 -5.46 -4.81
N LEU A 66 -13.55 -4.89 -3.59
CA LEU A 66 -14.82 -4.81 -2.85
C LEU A 66 -15.88 -3.97 -3.59
N GLY A 67 -15.50 -2.82 -4.15
CA GLY A 67 -16.40 -1.96 -4.92
C GLY A 67 -16.92 -2.60 -6.21
N GLN A 68 -16.10 -3.45 -6.86
CA GLN A 68 -16.50 -4.19 -8.07
C GLN A 68 -17.42 -5.38 -7.76
N GLY A 69 -17.29 -5.99 -6.58
CA GLY A 69 -18.09 -7.14 -6.18
C GLY A 69 -17.76 -8.44 -6.92
N GLY A 70 -18.67 -9.42 -6.82
CA GLY A 70 -18.54 -10.71 -7.52
C GLY A 70 -17.26 -11.47 -7.19
N ALA A 71 -16.58 -11.99 -8.22
CA ALA A 71 -15.34 -12.76 -8.05
C ALA A 71 -14.16 -11.92 -7.53
N LEU A 72 -14.21 -10.59 -7.68
CA LEU A 72 -13.19 -9.69 -7.15
C LEU A 72 -13.36 -9.45 -5.64
N ALA A 73 -14.60 -9.54 -5.13
CA ALA A 73 -14.88 -9.46 -3.69
C ALA A 73 -14.80 -10.82 -2.97
N ALA A 74 -14.12 -11.82 -3.55
CA ALA A 74 -13.93 -13.11 -2.91
C ALA A 74 -13.15 -12.93 -1.58
N PRO A 75 -13.64 -13.49 -0.45
CA PRO A 75 -13.02 -13.29 0.87
C PRO A 75 -11.52 -13.57 0.90
N ASP A 76 -11.08 -14.66 0.25
CA ASP A 76 -9.67 -15.07 0.21
C ASP A 76 -8.78 -14.04 -0.52
N LEU A 77 -9.29 -13.40 -1.57
CA LEU A 77 -8.54 -12.36 -2.30
C LEU A 77 -8.41 -11.09 -1.46
N ILE A 78 -9.49 -10.68 -0.80
CA ILE A 78 -9.49 -9.50 0.08
C ILE A 78 -8.58 -9.72 1.29
N ALA A 79 -8.64 -10.91 1.89
CA ALA A 79 -7.72 -11.30 2.96
C ALA A 79 -6.27 -11.22 2.49
N MET A 80 -5.93 -11.83 1.34
CA MET A 80 -4.57 -11.81 0.82
C MET A 80 -4.05 -10.40 0.55
N LEU A 81 -4.86 -9.52 -0.06
CA LEU A 81 -4.50 -8.13 -0.30
C LEU A 81 -4.24 -7.38 1.01
N THR A 82 -5.10 -7.59 2.02
CA THR A 82 -4.98 -6.93 3.33
C THR A 82 -3.75 -7.44 4.08
N ASP A 83 -3.54 -8.74 4.13
CA ASP A 83 -2.37 -9.35 4.79
C ASP A 83 -1.06 -8.88 4.15
N CYS A 84 -1.01 -8.83 2.81
CA CYS A 84 0.14 -8.31 2.08
C CYS A 84 0.39 -6.83 2.44
N ALA A 85 -0.66 -6.02 2.53
CA ALA A 85 -0.53 -4.62 2.88
C ALA A 85 0.04 -4.43 4.29
N GLU A 86 -0.47 -5.17 5.28
CA GLU A 86 -0.03 -5.09 6.68
C GLU A 86 1.42 -5.57 6.82
N LEU A 87 1.80 -6.66 6.17
CA LEU A 87 3.19 -7.13 6.18
C LEU A 87 4.14 -6.13 5.54
N CYS A 88 3.76 -5.53 4.42
CA CYS A 88 4.56 -4.51 3.75
C CYS A 88 4.78 -3.29 4.66
N GLN A 89 3.73 -2.80 5.33
CA GLN A 89 3.83 -1.70 6.29
C GLN A 89 4.75 -2.05 7.46
N ALA A 90 4.55 -3.22 8.07
CA ALA A 90 5.37 -3.67 9.19
C ALA A 90 6.86 -3.79 8.81
N THR A 91 7.12 -4.28 7.59
CA THR A 91 8.47 -4.46 7.03
C THR A 91 9.14 -3.11 6.77
N ALA A 92 8.47 -2.17 6.10
CA ALA A 92 8.96 -0.81 5.90
C ALA A 92 9.31 -0.14 7.24
N ASN A 93 8.37 -0.20 8.20
CA ASN A 93 8.57 0.37 9.52
C ASN A 93 9.76 -0.25 10.26
N SER A 94 10.06 -1.53 10.02
CA SER A 94 11.20 -2.22 10.66
C SER A 94 12.54 -1.73 10.14
N MET A 95 12.64 -1.48 8.83
CA MET A 95 13.83 -0.92 8.20
C MET A 95 14.00 0.56 8.58
N LEU A 96 12.93 1.35 8.58
CA LEU A 96 12.94 2.77 8.97
C LEU A 96 13.51 3.01 10.37
N ARG A 97 13.22 2.11 11.32
CA ARG A 97 13.74 2.19 12.70
C ARG A 97 15.04 1.42 12.93
N GLY A 98 15.68 0.90 11.87
CA GLY A 98 16.91 0.12 11.97
C GLY A 98 16.79 -1.17 12.81
N SER A 99 15.62 -1.82 12.79
CA SER A 99 15.36 -2.98 13.64
C SER A 99 16.15 -4.20 13.19
N ALA A 100 16.83 -4.89 14.12
CA ALA A 100 17.49 -6.17 13.85
C ALA A 100 16.52 -7.30 13.41
N LEU A 101 15.20 -7.09 13.52
CA LEU A 101 14.18 -8.02 13.03
C LEU A 101 13.85 -7.83 11.54
N HIS A 102 14.37 -6.77 10.89
CA HIS A 102 14.05 -6.50 9.48
C HIS A 102 14.32 -7.69 8.55
N PRO A 103 15.38 -8.52 8.70
CA PRO A 103 15.60 -9.63 7.75
C PRO A 103 14.52 -10.70 7.83
N VAL A 104 13.96 -10.93 9.03
CA VAL A 104 12.85 -11.88 9.25
C VAL A 104 11.58 -11.33 8.58
N LEU A 105 11.29 -10.05 8.78
CA LEU A 105 10.12 -9.39 8.19
C LEU A 105 10.24 -9.31 6.67
N CYS A 106 11.42 -8.98 6.13
CA CYS A 106 11.68 -8.98 4.70
C CYS A 106 11.49 -10.38 4.07
N ARG A 107 11.90 -11.48 4.74
CA ARG A 107 11.59 -12.84 4.25
C ARG A 107 10.09 -13.06 4.12
N ALA A 108 9.33 -12.78 5.19
CA ALA A 108 7.88 -12.99 5.21
C ALA A 108 7.17 -12.08 4.19
N CYS A 109 7.61 -10.82 4.07
CA CYS A 109 7.05 -9.86 3.12
C CYS A 109 7.29 -10.28 1.67
N ALA A 110 8.47 -10.83 1.34
CA ALA A 110 8.71 -11.34 0.00
C ALA A 110 7.76 -12.48 -0.37
N GLU A 111 7.51 -13.42 0.55
CA GLU A 111 6.57 -14.53 0.35
C GLU A 111 5.13 -14.03 0.20
N ALA A 112 4.66 -13.14 1.08
CA ALA A 112 3.33 -12.57 0.99
C ALA A 112 3.12 -11.78 -0.32
N CYS A 113 4.12 -11.01 -0.76
CA CYS A 113 4.08 -10.29 -2.02
C CYS A 113 4.01 -11.24 -3.24
N ASP A 114 4.72 -12.37 -3.23
CA ASP A 114 4.63 -13.36 -4.31
C ASP A 114 3.22 -13.98 -4.39
N LEU A 115 2.65 -14.35 -3.24
CA LEU A 115 1.30 -14.90 -3.15
C LEU A 115 0.25 -13.88 -3.60
N CYS A 116 0.39 -12.62 -3.17
CA CYS A 116 -0.46 -11.52 -3.60
C CYS A 116 -0.37 -11.30 -5.11
N ALA A 117 0.85 -11.27 -5.66
CA ALA A 117 1.06 -11.10 -7.10
C ALA A 117 0.42 -12.23 -7.92
N ALA A 118 0.52 -13.48 -7.44
CA ALA A 118 -0.14 -14.61 -8.07
C ALA A 118 -1.67 -14.50 -8.01
N ALA A 119 -2.23 -14.12 -6.86
CA ALA A 119 -3.67 -13.90 -6.70
C ALA A 119 -4.21 -12.80 -7.63
N CYS A 120 -3.42 -11.73 -7.83
CA CYS A 120 -3.74 -10.61 -8.69
C CYS A 120 -3.50 -10.84 -10.19
N SER A 121 -2.83 -11.93 -10.58
CA SER A 121 -2.49 -12.23 -11.99
C SER A 121 -3.41 -13.26 -12.64
N LYS A 122 -4.58 -13.54 -12.05
CA LYS A 122 -5.53 -14.54 -12.60
C LYS A 122 -6.03 -14.10 -13.99
N PRO A 123 -6.50 -15.02 -14.86
CA PRO A 123 -6.85 -14.75 -16.27
C PRO A 123 -7.91 -13.66 -16.55
N ARG A 124 -8.51 -13.08 -15.51
CA ARG A 124 -9.51 -11.99 -15.58
C ARG A 124 -9.05 -10.71 -14.86
N ALA A 125 -7.75 -10.59 -14.57
CA ALA A 125 -7.19 -9.41 -13.92
C ALA A 125 -7.36 -8.17 -14.81
N ASP A 126 -8.02 -7.16 -14.27
CA ASP A 126 -8.10 -5.83 -14.87
C ASP A 126 -6.86 -5.00 -14.53
N ALA A 127 -6.80 -3.77 -15.05
CA ALA A 127 -5.62 -2.92 -14.89
C ALA A 127 -5.23 -2.65 -13.41
N PRO A 128 -6.18 -2.34 -12.48
CA PRO A 128 -5.86 -2.25 -11.06
C PRO A 128 -5.21 -3.52 -10.49
N MET A 129 -5.74 -4.70 -10.80
CA MET A 129 -5.15 -5.96 -10.33
C MET A 129 -3.75 -6.20 -10.91
N ALA A 130 -3.56 -5.96 -12.21
CA ALA A 130 -2.26 -6.13 -12.85
C ALA A 130 -1.19 -5.20 -12.26
N GLN A 131 -1.56 -3.96 -11.94
CA GLN A 131 -0.67 -3.01 -11.26
C GLN A 131 -0.29 -3.47 -9.85
N CYS A 132 -1.26 -4.04 -9.11
CA CYS A 132 -0.99 -4.65 -7.81
C CYS A 132 0.00 -5.80 -7.90
N ALA A 133 -0.21 -6.70 -8.87
CA ALA A 133 0.70 -7.82 -9.09
C ALA A 133 2.14 -7.36 -9.37
N GLU A 134 2.31 -6.36 -10.23
CA GLU A 134 3.64 -5.85 -10.56
C GLU A 134 4.31 -5.14 -9.38
N THR A 135 3.56 -4.32 -8.66
CA THR A 135 4.07 -3.63 -7.46
C THR A 135 4.54 -4.64 -6.40
N CYS A 136 3.77 -5.72 -6.21
CA CYS A 136 4.14 -6.79 -5.30
C CYS A 136 5.41 -7.53 -5.76
N ARG A 137 5.59 -7.81 -7.05
CA ARG A 137 6.82 -8.46 -7.57
C ARG A 137 8.06 -7.61 -7.30
N VAL A 138 7.97 -6.30 -7.54
CA VAL A 138 9.05 -5.35 -7.28
C VAL A 138 9.39 -5.31 -5.79
N CYS A 139 8.38 -5.30 -4.92
CA CYS A 139 8.56 -5.38 -3.47
C CYS A 139 9.21 -6.70 -3.04
N ALA A 140 8.75 -7.84 -3.56
CA ALA A 140 9.30 -9.15 -3.24
C ALA A 140 10.78 -9.27 -3.61
N ALA A 141 11.16 -8.77 -4.79
CA ALA A 141 12.55 -8.74 -5.24
C ALA A 141 13.43 -7.89 -4.32
N GLY A 142 12.93 -6.74 -3.85
CA GLY A 142 13.66 -5.89 -2.93
C GLY A 142 13.82 -6.52 -1.54
N CYS A 143 12.71 -7.03 -1.00
CA CYS A 143 12.70 -7.72 0.29
C CYS A 143 13.66 -8.93 0.31
N ARG A 144 13.77 -9.71 -0.79
CA ARG A 144 14.75 -10.79 -0.87
C ARG A 144 16.21 -10.35 -0.79
N GLN A 145 16.53 -9.13 -1.22
CA GLN A 145 17.88 -8.58 -1.08
C GLN A 145 18.16 -8.16 0.36
N MET A 146 17.16 -7.62 1.06
CA MET A 146 17.25 -7.14 2.45
C MET A 146 17.09 -8.25 3.51
N SER A 147 16.79 -9.47 3.09
CA SER A 147 16.45 -10.57 3.99
C SER A 147 17.64 -11.49 4.32
N ARG A 148 18.86 -11.01 4.07
CA ARG A 148 20.10 -11.71 4.41
C ARG A 148 20.51 -11.43 5.85
#